data_AF-A0A2T9YJV7-F1
#
_entry.id   AF-A0A2T9YJV7-F1
#
_cell.length_a   1.000
_cell.length_b   1.000
_cell.length_c   1.000
_cell.angle_alpha   90.00
_cell.angle_beta   90.00
_cell.angle_gamma   90.00
#
_symmetry.space_group_name_H-M   'P 1'
#
loop_
_entity.id
_entity.type
_entity.pdbx_description
1 polymer ?
#
loop_
_entity_poly.entity_id
_entity_poly.type
_entity_poly.pdbx_seq_one_letter_code
_entity_poly.pdbx_strand_id
1 'polypeptide(L)'
;MPTSPTLYITGLSIDTRITDLRSAFEQFGHLVRCDLITKKHKPDKKFAFVEYLLLADAEAAYIQLHQTEIAQAKISIQWSKAPPSKKWKSKKLDENNC
;
A
#
# COMPACT_ATOMS: atom_id res chain seq x y z
N MET A 1 -11.56 8.06 15.28
CA MET A 1 -10.58 6.97 15.05
C MET A 1 -10.99 6.21 13.80
N PRO A 2 -10.07 5.91 12.86
CA PRO A 2 -10.39 5.03 11.74
C PRO A 2 -10.81 3.65 12.27
N THR A 3 -11.81 3.03 11.65
CA THR A 3 -12.29 1.68 12.00
C THR A 3 -11.57 0.60 11.19
N SER A 4 -10.67 0.98 10.28
CA SER A 4 -9.97 0.10 9.34
C SER A 4 -8.46 0.07 9.60
N PRO A 5 -7.83 -1.11 9.77
CA PRO A 5 -6.38 -1.30 9.89
C PRO A 5 -5.68 -1.27 8.53
N THR A 6 -6.12 -0.38 7.63
CA THR A 6 -5.64 -0.31 6.25
C THR A 6 -4.79 0.94 6.06
N LEU A 7 -3.59 0.76 5.55
CA LEU A 7 -2.61 1.80 5.25
C LEU A 7 -2.46 1.98 3.74
N TYR A 8 -2.36 3.24 3.32
CA TYR A 8 -2.10 3.67 1.96
C TYR A 8 -0.69 4.25 1.88
N ILE A 9 0.15 3.67 1.06
CA ILE A 9 1.56 4.04 0.90
C ILE A 9 1.75 4.72 -0.45
N THR A 10 2.40 5.87 -0.42
CA THR A 10 2.71 6.69 -1.60
C THR A 10 4.18 7.09 -1.59
N GLY A 11 4.70 7.55 -2.74
CA GLY A 11 6.11 7.98 -2.83
C GLY A 11 7.09 6.82 -2.96
N LEU A 12 6.62 5.68 -3.49
CA LEU A 12 7.44 4.51 -3.74
C LEU A 12 8.20 4.65 -5.06
N SER A 13 9.46 4.18 -5.08
CA SER A 13 10.31 4.20 -6.26
C SER A 13 9.83 3.22 -7.34
N ILE A 14 10.25 3.48 -8.59
CA ILE A 14 9.99 2.59 -9.73
C ILE A 14 10.61 1.21 -9.56
N ASP A 15 11.63 1.07 -8.72
CA ASP A 15 12.25 -0.23 -8.45
C ASP A 15 11.59 -0.95 -7.27
N THR A 16 10.92 -0.21 -6.36
CA THR A 16 10.28 -0.79 -5.18
C THR A 16 9.24 -1.84 -5.57
N ARG A 17 9.40 -3.05 -5.03
CA ARG A 17 8.52 -4.20 -5.25
C ARG A 17 7.61 -4.42 -4.06
N ILE A 18 6.54 -5.16 -4.31
CA ILE A 18 5.59 -5.55 -3.28
C ILE A 18 6.20 -6.46 -2.22
N THR A 19 7.17 -7.28 -2.61
CA THR A 19 7.93 -8.15 -1.71
C THR A 19 8.72 -7.35 -0.69
N ASP A 20 9.30 -6.24 -1.13
CA ASP A 20 10.09 -5.34 -0.29
C ASP A 20 9.21 -4.65 0.76
N LEU A 21 8.08 -4.11 0.30
CA LEU A 21 7.04 -3.57 1.17
C LEU A 21 6.51 -4.62 2.14
N ARG A 22 6.18 -5.81 1.66
CA ARG A 22 5.68 -6.87 2.53
C ARG A 22 6.69 -7.18 3.62
N SER A 23 7.95 -7.42 3.29
CA SER A 23 8.99 -7.70 4.29
C SER A 23 9.16 -6.54 5.28
N ALA A 24 9.15 -5.29 4.80
CA ALA A 24 9.26 -4.11 5.65
C ALA A 24 8.04 -3.89 6.55
N PHE A 25 6.86 -4.35 6.16
CA PHE A 25 5.63 -4.17 6.94
C PHE A 25 5.32 -5.39 7.84
N GLU A 26 5.75 -6.60 7.45
CA GLU A 26 5.52 -7.86 8.19
C GLU A 26 6.32 -7.89 9.49
N GLN A 27 7.41 -7.11 9.59
CA GLN A 27 8.17 -6.96 10.84
C GLN A 27 7.39 -6.27 11.98
N PHE A 28 6.35 -5.50 11.64
CA PHE A 28 5.54 -4.77 12.63
C PHE A 28 4.34 -5.59 13.11
N GLY A 29 3.84 -6.50 12.28
CA GLY A 29 2.65 -7.27 12.59
C GLY A 29 2.12 -8.07 11.42
N HIS A 30 1.00 -8.75 11.63
CA HIS A 30 0.47 -9.69 10.65
C HIS A 30 -0.27 -8.97 9.52
N LEU A 31 0.26 -9.08 8.30
CA LEU A 31 -0.32 -8.53 7.09
C LEU A 31 -1.40 -9.47 6.55
N VAL A 32 -2.64 -8.99 6.51
CA VAL A 32 -3.75 -9.69 5.86
C VAL A 32 -3.63 -9.52 4.35
N ARG A 33 -3.25 -8.32 3.90
CA ARG A 33 -3.21 -8.01 2.47
C ARG A 33 -2.15 -6.96 2.14
N CYS A 34 -1.46 -7.16 1.01
CA CYS A 34 -0.55 -6.18 0.45
C CYS A 34 -0.76 -6.15 -1.07
N ASP A 35 -1.03 -4.98 -1.64
CA ASP A 35 -1.25 -4.76 -3.07
C ASP A 35 -0.41 -3.55 -3.54
N LEU A 36 0.44 -3.73 -4.55
CA LEU A 36 1.24 -2.67 -5.18
C LEU A 36 0.62 -2.31 -6.53
N ILE A 37 0.15 -1.07 -6.65
CA ILE A 37 -0.49 -0.53 -7.85
C ILE A 37 0.48 0.41 -8.55
N THR A 38 0.79 0.07 -9.80
CA THR A 38 1.60 0.90 -10.71
C THR A 38 0.71 1.45 -11.82
N LYS A 39 0.71 2.76 -12.05
CA LYS A 39 -0.06 3.37 -13.15
C LYS A 39 0.70 3.19 -14.47
N LYS A 40 0.06 2.56 -15.48
CA LYS A 40 0.62 2.34 -16.83
C LYS A 40 1.17 3.62 -17.50
N HIS A 41 0.57 4.77 -17.26
CA HIS A 41 0.94 6.05 -17.90
C HIS A 41 1.99 6.88 -17.14
N LYS A 42 2.22 6.58 -15.85
CA LYS A 42 3.13 7.32 -14.97
C LYS A 42 3.85 6.29 -14.09
N PRO A 43 4.81 5.54 -14.65
CA PRO A 43 5.52 4.50 -13.91
C PRO A 43 6.26 5.07 -12.68
N ASP A 44 6.67 6.34 -12.77
CA ASP A 44 7.34 7.12 -11.71
C ASP A 44 6.56 7.21 -10.38
N LYS A 45 5.23 7.07 -10.41
CA LYS A 45 4.39 7.15 -9.21
C LYS A 45 3.69 5.83 -8.95
N LYS A 46 4.24 5.07 -8.00
CA LYS A 46 3.62 3.86 -7.45
C LYS A 46 2.88 4.14 -6.15
N PHE A 47 1.86 3.32 -5.92
CA PHE A 47 1.07 3.34 -4.70
C PHE A 47 0.90 1.92 -4.19
N ALA A 48 0.85 1.73 -2.88
CA ALA A 48 0.55 0.44 -2.29
C ALA A 48 -0.54 0.55 -1.23
N PHE A 49 -1.26 -0.54 -1.05
CA PHE A 49 -2.20 -0.71 0.05
C PHE A 49 -1.75 -1.89 0.89
N VAL A 50 -1.73 -1.67 2.19
CA VAL A 50 -1.39 -2.68 3.20
C VAL A 50 -2.53 -2.76 4.19
N GLU A 51 -3.01 -3.96 4.46
CA GLU A 51 -4.03 -4.24 5.47
C GLU A 51 -3.44 -5.16 6.53
N TYR A 52 -3.52 -4.71 7.77
CA TYR A 52 -3.13 -5.49 8.94
C TYR A 52 -4.30 -6.23 9.54
N LEU A 53 -3.98 -7.28 10.30
CA LEU A 53 -4.96 -8.00 11.09
C LEU A 53 -5.49 -7.16 12.26
N LEU A 54 -4.59 -6.40 12.89
CA LEU A 54 -4.89 -5.56 14.05
C LEU A 54 -4.64 -4.08 13.73
N LEU A 55 -5.49 -3.21 14.29
CA LEU A 55 -5.33 -1.77 14.19
C LEU A 55 -4.06 -1.29 14.92
N ALA A 56 -3.73 -1.92 16.05
CA ALA A 56 -2.51 -1.61 16.81
C ALA A 56 -1.24 -1.80 15.97
N ASP A 57 -1.16 -2.91 15.23
CA ASP A 57 -0.04 -3.19 14.33
C ASP A 57 0.05 -2.16 13.20
N ALA A 58 -1.10 -1.81 12.61
CA ALA A 58 -1.17 -0.76 11.59
C ALA A 58 -0.72 0.61 12.11
N GLU A 59 -1.07 0.94 13.36
CA GLU A 59 -0.70 2.19 14.00
C GLU A 59 0.81 2.24 14.29
N ALA A 60 1.37 1.16 14.81
CA ALA A 60 2.81 1.06 15.04
C ALA A 60 3.59 1.20 13.72
N ALA A 61 3.17 0.49 12.66
CA ALA A 61 3.76 0.59 11.33
C ALA A 61 3.63 2.01 10.77
N TYR A 62 2.46 2.67 10.93
CA TYR A 62 2.26 4.05 10.53
C TYR A 62 3.24 4.97 11.26
N ILE A 63 3.34 4.91 12.58
CA ILE A 63 4.21 5.81 13.35
C ILE A 63 5.69 5.60 13.01
N GLN A 64 6.12 4.34 12.81
CA GLN A 64 7.53 4.02 12.59
C GLN A 64 7.98 4.26 11.14
N LEU A 65 7.14 3.94 10.15
CA LEU A 65 7.49 4.01 8.73
C LEU A 65 6.95 5.27 8.01
N HIS A 66 6.07 6.05 8.61
CA HIS A 66 5.57 7.26 7.97
C HIS A 66 6.69 8.27 7.74
N GLN A 67 6.82 8.78 6.51
CA GLN A 67 7.86 9.71 6.10
C GLN A 67 9.30 9.18 6.19
N THR A 68 9.46 7.85 6.23
CA THR A 68 10.78 7.21 6.14
C THR A 68 11.27 7.08 4.69
N GLU A 69 12.56 6.82 4.52
CA GLU A 69 13.15 6.49 3.23
C GLU A 69 13.21 4.96 3.05
N ILE A 70 12.46 4.47 2.07
CA ILE A 70 12.54 3.07 1.62
C ILE A 70 13.06 3.07 0.18
N ALA A 71 14.13 2.30 -0.06
CA ALA A 71 14.74 2.16 -1.38
C ALA A 71 15.06 3.52 -2.05
N GLN A 72 15.65 4.44 -1.28
CA GLN A 72 16.08 5.76 -1.74
C GLN A 72 14.94 6.70 -2.15
N ALA A 73 13.70 6.41 -1.71
CA ALA A 73 12.53 7.24 -1.91
C ALA A 73 11.79 7.47 -0.58
N LYS A 74 11.37 8.72 -0.36
CA LYS A 74 10.59 9.10 0.82
C LYS A 74 9.16 8.62 0.67
N ILE A 75 8.78 7.63 1.47
CA ILE A 75 7.42 7.08 1.46
C ILE A 75 6.52 7.86 2.41
N SER A 76 5.28 8.08 2.00
CA SER A 76 4.24 8.67 2.85
C SER A 76 3.13 7.66 3.05
N ILE A 77 2.89 7.29 4.31
CA ILE A 77 1.83 6.38 4.73
C ILE A 77 0.63 7.21 5.15
N GLN A 78 -0.59 6.79 4.81
CA GLN A 78 -1.83 7.42 5.25
C GLN A 78 -2.85 6.36 5.66
N TRP A 79 -3.76 6.71 6.57
CA TRP A 79 -4.90 5.85 6.89
C TRP A 79 -5.84 5.75 5.70
N SER A 80 -6.05 4.53 5.21
CA SER A 80 -6.99 4.27 4.13
C SER A 80 -8.42 4.25 4.66
N LYS A 81 -9.29 5.00 3.98
CA LYS A 81 -10.74 5.03 4.24
C LYS A 81 -11.51 3.89 3.56
N ALA A 82 -10.81 2.98 2.87
CA ALA A 82 -11.47 1.87 2.20
C ALA A 82 -11.94 0.82 3.24
N PRO A 83 -13.20 0.37 3.19
CA PRO A 83 -13.67 -0.70 4.09
C PRO A 83 -12.91 -2.01 3.83
N PRO A 84 -12.73 -2.87 4.86
CA PRO A 84 -11.85 -4.06 4.85
C PRO A 84 -12.32 -5.20 3.94
N SER A 85 -13.23 -4.96 3.01
CA SER A 85 -13.71 -5.99 2.08
C SER A 85 -14.45 -5.35 0.91
N LYS A 86 -13.76 -5.26 -0.23
CA LYS A 86 -14.31 -5.58 -1.56
C LYS A 86 -13.18 -5.47 -2.56
N LYS A 87 -12.76 -6.64 -3.08
CA LYS A 87 -12.08 -6.87 -4.36
C LYS A 87 -11.78 -5.56 -5.12
N TRP A 88 -10.55 -5.07 -5.03
CA TRP A 88 -10.10 -4.03 -5.95
C TRP A 88 -10.17 -4.63 -7.36
N LYS A 89 -11.11 -4.13 -8.17
CA LYS A 89 -11.27 -4.51 -9.57
C LYS A 89 -10.05 -4.01 -10.34
N SER A 90 -9.00 -4.82 -10.39
CA SER A 90 -7.93 -4.66 -11.37
C SER A 90 -8.53 -4.86 -12.77
N LYS A 91 -8.60 -3.77 -13.53
CA LYS A 91 -8.88 -3.66 -14.98
C LYS A 91 -10.20 -4.24 -15.51
N LYS A 92 -11.01 -3.36 -16.09
CA LYS A 92 -11.55 -3.59 -17.43
C LYS A 92 -11.26 -2.34 -18.25
N LEU A 93 -10.11 -2.37 -18.93
CA LEU A 93 -9.69 -1.43 -19.97
C LEU A 93 -9.24 -2.32 -21.12
N ASP A 94 -10.21 -3.02 -21.67
CA ASP A 94 -10.19 -3.70 -22.96
C ASP A 94 -11.65 -3.95 -23.36
N GLU A 95 -12.22 -3.01 -24.11
CA GLU A 95 -13.25 -3.29 -25.13
C GLU A 95 -13.35 -2.07 -26.05
N ASN A 96 -12.29 -1.82 -26.82
CA ASN A 96 -12.51 -1.35 -28.19
C ASN A 96 -12.86 -2.61 -28.98
N ASN A 97 -14.13 -2.77 -29.32
CA ASN A 97 -14.55 -3.64 -30.42
C ASN A 97 -15.59 -2.87 -31.25
N CYS A 98 -15.10 -2.31 -32.37
CA CYS A 98 -15.77 -1.67 -33.49
C CYS A 98 -16.91 -0.67 -33.22
#